data_AF-A0A8H8XAR2-F1
#
_entry.id   AF-A0A8H8XAR2-F1
#
_cell.length_a   1.000
_cell.length_b   1.000
_cell.length_c   1.000
_cell.angle_alpha   90.00
_cell.angle_beta   90.00
_cell.angle_gamma   90.00
#
_symmetry.space_group_name_H-M   'P 1'
#
loop_
_entity.id
_entity.type
_entity.pdbx_description
1 polymer ?
#
loop_
_entity_poly.entity_id
_entity_poly.type
_entity_poly.pdbx_seq_one_letter_code
_entity_poly.pdbx_strand_id
1 'polypeptide(L)' 'MLPQENWPEGHNIKADNLVQYLENREDFNCVKLNWSTGIIICTKK' A
#
# COMPACT_ATOMS: atom_id res chain seq x y z
N MET A 1 1.52 0.17 6.18
CA MET A 1 0.31 0.86 6.67
C MET A 1 -0.12 0.16 7.94
N LEU A 2 -0.70 0.87 8.91
CA LEU A 2 -1.14 0.26 10.15
C LEU A 2 -2.58 -0.26 10.00
N PRO A 3 -2.91 -1.46 10.52
CA PRO A 3 -4.29 -1.94 10.56
C PRO A 3 -5.21 -0.93 11.26
N GLN A 4 -6.43 -0.78 10.74
CA GLN A 4 -7.46 0.08 11.35
C GLN A 4 -8.57 -0.77 11.94
N GLU A 5 -9.18 -0.31 13.04
CA GLU A 5 -10.25 -1.04 13.75
C GLU A 5 -11.51 -1.24 12.90
N ASN A 6 -11.75 -0.35 11.94
CA ASN A 6 -12.92 -0.40 11.05
C ASN A 6 -12.72 -1.29 9.82
N TRP A 7 -11.57 -1.97 9.70
CA TRP A 7 -11.30 -2.82 8.55
C TRP A 7 -12.07 -4.14 8.62
N PRO A 8 -12.68 -4.58 7.50
CA PRO A 8 -13.23 -5.93 7.41
C PRO A 8 -12.15 -7.00 7.64
N GLU A 9 -12.59 -8.19 8.04
CA GLU A 9 -11.71 -9.34 8.22
C GLU A 9 -10.87 -9.60 6.95
N GLY A 10 -9.56 -9.79 7.15
CA GLY A 10 -8.59 -10.05 6.07
C GLY A 10 -8.18 -8.83 5.24
N HIS A 11 -8.64 -7.61 5.57
CA HIS A 11 -8.25 -6.41 4.82
C HIS A 11 -6.75 -6.10 4.95
N ASN A 12 -6.14 -6.36 6.10
CA ASN A 12 -4.70 -6.21 6.32
C ASN A 12 -3.87 -7.05 5.34
N ILE A 13 -4.28 -8.31 5.11
CA ILE A 13 -3.61 -9.21 4.17
C ILE A 13 -3.71 -8.66 2.74
N LYS A 14 -4.88 -8.13 2.36
CA LYS A 14 -5.06 -7.51 1.03
C LYS A 14 -4.18 -6.28 0.86
N ALA A 15 -4.06 -5.45 1.88
CA ALA A 15 -3.20 -4.27 1.86
C ALA A 15 -1.73 -4.68 1.73
N ASP A 16 -1.25 -5.65 2.52
CA ASP A 16 0.12 -6.15 2.46
C ASP A 16 0.46 -6.74 1.09
N ASN A 17 -0.45 -7.55 0.53
CA ASN A 17 -0.28 -8.11 -0.82
C ASN A 17 -0.23 -7.02 -1.90
N LEU A 18 -1.05 -5.98 -1.79
CA LEU A 18 -1.04 -4.85 -2.73
C LEU A 18 0.28 -4.07 -2.65
N VAL A 19 0.79 -3.84 -1.44
CA VAL A 19 2.10 -3.19 -1.25
C VAL A 19 3.20 -4.00 -1.92
N GLN A 20 3.28 -5.30 -1.62
CA GLN A 20 4.27 -6.18 -2.24
C GLN A 20 4.15 -6.20 -3.76
N TYR A 21 2.93 -6.25 -4.29
CA TYR A 21 2.70 -6.22 -5.73
C TYR A 21 3.25 -4.93 -6.36
N LEU A 22 2.93 -3.76 -5.80
CA LEU A 22 3.37 -2.48 -6.34
C LEU A 22 4.88 -2.26 -6.21
N GLU A 23 5.50 -2.74 -5.14
CA GLU A 23 6.96 -2.62 -4.93
C GLU A 23 7.78 -3.48 -5.91
N ASN A 24 7.21 -4.58 -6.41
CA ASN A 24 7.86 -5.45 -7.40
C ASN A 24 7.60 -5.02 -8.86
N ARG A 25 6.81 -3.96 -9.09
CA ARG A 25 6.53 -3.44 -10.43
C ARG A 25 7.64 -2.50 -10.90
N GLU A 26 8.49 -2.99 -11.80
CA GLU A 26 9.62 -2.20 -12.34
C GLU A 26 9.19 -1.02 -13.22
N ASP A 27 7.95 -0.98 -13.70
CA ASP A 27 7.39 0.09 -14.54
C ASP A 27 6.80 1.26 -13.74
N PHE A 28 6.77 1.18 -12.42
CA PHE A 28 6.33 2.27 -11.54
C PHE A 28 7.48 2.87 -10.72
N ASN A 29 7.38 4.17 -10.46
CA ASN A 29 8.06 4.83 -9.35
C ASN A 29 7.06 4.94 -8.21
N CYS A 30 7.31 4.28 -7.08
CA CYS A 30 6.41 4.32 -5.91
C CYS A 30 7.10 4.97 -4.70
N VAL A 31 6.34 5.78 -3.96
CA VAL A 31 6.75 6.35 -2.67
C VAL A 31 5.70 6.07 -1.61
N LYS A 32 6.15 5.70 -0.41
CA LYS A 32 5.30 5.48 0.77
C LYS A 32 5.43 6.69 1.69
N LEU A 33 4.31 7.30 2.04
CA LEU A 33 4.22 8.47 2.91
C LEU A 33 3.51 8.10 4.20
N ASN A 34 4.11 8.46 5.34
CA ASN A 34 3.47 8.32 6.65
C ASN A 34 2.52 9.50 6.92
N TRP A 35 1.50 9.63 6.06
CA TRP A 35 0.46 10.64 6.16
C TRP A 35 -0.91 9.99 6.29
N SER A 36 -1.76 10.48 7.20
CA SER A 36 -3.02 9.84 7.59
C SER A 36 -2.80 8.38 8.05
N THR A 37 -3.58 7.42 7.57
CA THR A 37 -3.40 5.97 7.81
C THR A 37 -2.32 5.33 6.92
N GLY A 38 -1.53 6.16 6.23
CA GLY A 38 -0.53 5.79 5.23
C GLY A 38 -1.04 6.01 3.80
N ILE A 39 -0.18 6.55 2.94
CA ILE A 39 -0.46 6.75 1.50
C ILE A 39 0.68 6.19 0.68
N ILE A 40 0.33 5.58 -0.45
CA ILE A 40 1.28 5.13 -1.48
C ILE A 40 0.95 5.86 -2.76
N ILE A 41 1.94 6.54 -3.33
CA ILE A 41 1.81 7.21 -4.62
C ILE A 41 2.70 6.45 -5.59
N CYS A 42 2.12 5.99 -6.69
CA CYS A 42 2.86 5.36 -7.79
C CYS A 42 2.62 6.14 -9.08
N THR A 43 3.69 6.45 -9.80
CA THR A 43 3.64 7.03 -11.14
C THR A 43 4.27 6.08 -12.14
N LYS A 44 3.77 6.05 -13.37
CA LYS A 44 4.45 5.33 -14.46
C LYS A 44 5.81 5.99 -14.70
N LYS A 45 6.83 5.17 -14.92
CA LYS A 45 8.14 5.64 -15.38
C LYS A 45 8.06 6.28 -16.77
#